data_AF-A0A924I873-F1
#
_entry.id   AF-A0A924I873-F1
#
_cell.length_a   1.000
_cell.length_b   1.000
_cell.length_c   1.000
_cell.angle_alpha   90.00
_cell.angle_beta   90.00
_cell.angle_gamma   90.00
#
_symmetry.space_group_name_H-M   'P 1'
#
loop_
_entity.id
_entity.type
_entity.pdbx_description
1 polymer ?
#
loop_
_entity_poly.entity_id
_entity_poly.type
_entity_poly.pdbx_seq_one_letter_code
_entity_poly.pdbx_strand_id
1 'polypeptide(L)'
;IKENIENVMGFNKYIQLGNATNTLTQEYIAQSIEVEEERIQYKNLLEEHKKYQDLIDATKVKYDRSLSYSLAQKEFYESAKEGKNFQANIKEQIQIVERKIEDILNKETIFIDQSEKFLNDIEIQVFIPKLITIVQNEIELILSEKSQHINNDFIEPEQISLVSDKVLEFLKEHHLIIAELTAAQKNKLADYIIKKSRQNNKDTEYDYIDKNDITHFEQLLGWSSINQYNTLEQQKSSLEKELTTLPNLKIQLLDLRKNDMGGGEETIQNFEANELKIKEYKEAIKNYQSDMELLDKKIKRFDLSDDEVPNPKLEVLKKLGPLFSKISNALLDNKKSRIEEAMKNDLNTTLVVYENQIDRVVLSEDLSNLSFKIYHKAGNEIYLEELNAASKQIIIQVLLKSLHYYGDYNPPVMIDTVFGYLDEKSRASLLENYFPKLSHQTILLSTDSEIRKNIDLSKIENFISKKFTLVRDKENQLTKVVEGYFPN
;
A
#
# COMPACT_ATOMS: atom_id res chain seq x y z
N ILE A 1 -32.64 -2.86 -9.07
CA ILE A 1 -33.12 -3.66 -10.23
C ILE A 1 -31.96 -4.00 -11.16
N LYS A 2 -31.21 -3.02 -11.69
CA LYS A 2 -30.01 -3.20 -12.54
C LYS A 2 -28.99 -4.23 -12.00
N GLU A 3 -28.54 -4.06 -10.77
CA GLU A 3 -27.59 -4.98 -10.11
C GLU A 3 -28.17 -6.38 -9.81
N ASN A 4 -29.49 -6.46 -9.61
CA ASN A 4 -30.19 -7.74 -9.44
C ASN A 4 -30.32 -8.48 -10.76
N ILE A 5 -30.49 -7.80 -11.89
CA ILE A 5 -30.67 -8.44 -13.19
C ILE A 5 -29.38 -9.15 -13.63
N GLU A 6 -28.21 -8.51 -13.48
CA GLU A 6 -26.91 -9.13 -13.80
C GLU A 6 -26.63 -10.37 -12.93
N ASN A 7 -26.97 -10.29 -11.63
CA ASN A 7 -26.84 -11.41 -10.69
C ASN A 7 -27.86 -12.53 -10.96
N VAL A 8 -29.10 -12.19 -11.29
CA VAL A 8 -30.18 -13.16 -11.59
C VAL A 8 -29.92 -13.91 -12.90
N MET A 9 -29.27 -13.27 -13.88
CA MET A 9 -28.98 -13.93 -15.16
C MET A 9 -27.73 -14.84 -15.14
N GLY A 10 -26.95 -14.84 -14.04
CA GLY A 10 -25.87 -15.80 -13.78
C GLY A 10 -24.57 -15.58 -14.56
N PHE A 11 -24.48 -14.52 -15.35
CA PHE A 11 -23.33 -14.21 -16.21
C PHE A 11 -22.04 -13.94 -15.43
N ASN A 12 -22.18 -13.44 -14.20
CA ASN A 12 -21.05 -13.16 -13.33
C ASN A 12 -20.16 -14.40 -13.10
N LYS A 13 -20.71 -15.63 -13.10
CA LYS A 13 -19.92 -16.84 -12.91
C LYS A 13 -18.93 -17.09 -14.05
N TYR A 14 -19.34 -16.89 -15.30
CA TYR A 14 -18.47 -17.15 -16.46
C TYR A 14 -17.44 -16.03 -16.66
N ILE A 15 -17.82 -14.79 -16.37
CA ILE A 15 -16.89 -13.66 -16.36
C ILE A 15 -15.86 -13.83 -15.24
N GLN A 16 -16.29 -14.26 -14.04
CA GLN A 16 -15.38 -14.60 -12.93
C GLN A 16 -14.43 -15.74 -13.28
N LEU A 17 -14.92 -16.80 -13.95
CA LEU A 17 -14.07 -17.89 -14.42
C LEU A 17 -13.06 -17.42 -15.48
N GLY A 18 -13.48 -16.57 -16.42
CA GLY A 18 -12.58 -15.95 -17.40
C GLY A 18 -11.49 -15.11 -16.74
N ASN A 19 -11.87 -14.26 -15.78
CA ASN A 19 -10.94 -13.43 -15.01
C ASN A 19 -9.96 -14.29 -14.19
N ALA A 20 -10.46 -15.32 -13.51
CA ALA A 20 -9.65 -16.26 -12.73
C ALA A 20 -8.67 -17.07 -13.61
N THR A 21 -9.11 -17.46 -14.81
CA THR A 21 -8.18 -18.08 -15.77
C THR A 21 -7.12 -17.09 -16.22
N ASN A 22 -7.46 -15.84 -16.53
CA ASN A 22 -6.49 -14.85 -16.96
C ASN A 22 -5.46 -14.53 -15.87
N THR A 23 -5.87 -14.39 -14.61
CA THR A 23 -4.93 -14.19 -13.49
C THR A 23 -4.02 -15.40 -13.29
N LEU A 24 -4.55 -16.63 -13.32
CA LEU A 24 -3.71 -17.84 -13.27
C LEU A 24 -2.78 -17.96 -14.48
N THR A 25 -3.23 -17.55 -15.67
CA THR A 25 -2.40 -17.54 -16.87
C THR A 25 -1.27 -16.53 -16.70
N GLN A 26 -1.55 -15.34 -16.18
CA GLN A 26 -0.55 -14.30 -15.91
C GLN A 26 0.45 -14.72 -14.82
N GLU A 27 0.00 -15.37 -13.76
CA GLU A 27 0.87 -15.94 -12.71
C GLU A 27 1.77 -17.06 -13.25
N TYR A 28 1.23 -17.96 -14.07
CA TYR A 28 2.02 -19.00 -14.73
C TYR A 28 2.96 -18.45 -15.80
N ILE A 29 2.55 -17.42 -16.55
CA ILE A 29 3.40 -16.68 -17.49
C ILE A 29 4.58 -16.08 -16.71
N ALA A 30 4.31 -15.39 -15.61
CA ALA A 30 5.32 -14.79 -14.75
C ALA A 30 6.29 -15.83 -14.14
N GLN A 31 5.80 -17.03 -13.77
CA GLN A 31 6.63 -18.13 -13.28
C GLN A 31 7.43 -18.83 -14.40
N SER A 32 6.88 -18.90 -15.61
CA SER A 32 7.52 -19.57 -16.76
C SER A 32 8.57 -18.72 -17.47
N ILE A 33 8.54 -17.39 -17.29
CA ILE A 33 9.39 -16.45 -18.02
C ILE A 33 10.83 -16.37 -17.47
N GLU A 34 11.18 -16.88 -16.28
CA GLU A 34 12.44 -16.40 -15.64
C GLU A 34 13.51 -17.36 -15.03
N VAL A 35 13.31 -18.59 -14.53
CA VAL A 35 14.20 -19.00 -13.38
C VAL A 35 15.07 -20.27 -13.39
N GLU A 36 14.75 -21.45 -13.92
CA GLU A 36 15.53 -22.63 -13.46
C GLU A 36 16.75 -23.02 -14.30
N GLU A 37 16.59 -23.42 -15.56
CA GLU A 37 17.71 -24.08 -16.27
C GLU A 37 18.71 -23.09 -16.87
N GLU A 38 18.23 -22.00 -17.47
CA GLU A 38 19.08 -20.96 -18.04
C GLU A 38 19.72 -20.08 -16.97
N ARG A 39 19.04 -19.81 -15.85
CA ARG A 39 19.65 -19.14 -14.69
C ARG A 39 20.73 -20.00 -14.06
N ILE A 40 20.59 -21.33 -13.99
CA ILE A 40 21.65 -22.20 -13.48
C ILE A 40 22.87 -22.17 -14.43
N GLN A 41 22.65 -22.27 -15.74
CA GLN A 41 23.75 -22.19 -16.71
C GLN A 41 24.40 -20.80 -16.76
N TYR A 42 23.60 -19.74 -16.72
CA TYR A 42 24.06 -18.36 -16.63
C TYR A 42 24.77 -18.08 -15.30
N LYS A 43 24.24 -18.57 -14.17
CA LYS A 43 24.89 -18.46 -12.86
C LYS A 43 26.21 -19.22 -12.84
N ASN A 44 26.30 -20.40 -13.45
CA ASN A 44 27.55 -21.14 -13.58
C ASN A 44 28.57 -20.37 -14.44
N LEU A 45 28.14 -19.79 -15.56
CA LEU A 45 28.99 -18.95 -16.41
C LEU A 45 29.43 -17.66 -15.71
N LEU A 46 28.57 -17.03 -14.91
CA LEU A 46 28.91 -15.88 -14.07
C LEU A 46 29.87 -16.26 -12.94
N GLU A 47 29.70 -17.43 -12.32
CA GLU A 47 30.63 -17.96 -11.31
C GLU A 47 32.00 -18.25 -11.91
N GLU A 48 32.07 -18.78 -13.14
CA GLU A 48 33.32 -18.94 -13.88
C GLU A 48 33.94 -17.60 -14.25
N HIS A 49 33.16 -16.64 -14.77
CA HIS A 49 33.63 -15.29 -15.07
C HIS A 49 34.21 -14.61 -13.84
N LYS A 50 33.52 -14.72 -12.69
CA LYS A 50 33.99 -14.16 -11.41
C LYS A 50 35.30 -14.81 -10.96
N LYS A 51 35.46 -16.13 -11.10
CA LYS A 51 36.72 -16.82 -10.78
C LYS A 51 37.88 -16.30 -11.63
N TYR A 52 37.69 -16.10 -12.93
CA TYR A 52 38.71 -15.54 -13.81
C TYR A 52 39.05 -14.09 -13.46
N GLN A 53 38.04 -13.29 -13.11
CA GLN A 53 38.25 -11.92 -12.63
C GLN A 53 39.05 -11.88 -11.32
N ASP A 54 38.71 -12.72 -10.34
CA ASP A 54 39.43 -12.83 -9.07
C ASP A 54 40.89 -13.29 -9.29
N LEU A 55 41.13 -14.20 -10.24
CA LEU A 55 42.48 -14.63 -10.63
C LEU A 55 43.26 -13.51 -11.31
N ILE A 56 42.63 -12.72 -12.19
CA ILE A 56 43.25 -11.55 -12.82
C ILE A 56 43.63 -10.52 -11.77
N ASP A 57 42.73 -10.20 -10.84
CA ASP A 57 42.97 -9.17 -9.83
C ASP A 57 44.03 -9.63 -8.81
N ALA A 58 44.00 -10.90 -8.39
CA ALA A 58 45.07 -11.47 -7.58
C ALA A 58 46.44 -11.47 -8.30
N THR A 59 46.46 -11.71 -9.61
CA THR A 59 47.68 -11.68 -10.41
C THR A 59 48.15 -10.25 -10.67
N LYS A 60 47.24 -9.29 -10.86
CA LYS A 60 47.56 -7.86 -10.94
C LYS A 60 48.14 -7.32 -9.64
N VAL A 61 47.59 -7.69 -8.48
CA VAL A 61 48.17 -7.31 -7.18
C VAL A 61 49.60 -7.83 -7.04
N LYS A 62 49.87 -9.07 -7.48
CA LYS A 62 51.23 -9.63 -7.52
C LYS A 62 52.13 -8.89 -8.52
N TYR A 63 51.60 -8.55 -9.69
CA TYR A 63 52.30 -7.78 -10.72
C TYR A 63 52.65 -6.36 -10.22
N ASP A 64 51.70 -5.63 -9.64
CA ASP A 64 51.88 -4.28 -9.10
C ASP A 64 52.86 -4.28 -7.93
N ARG A 65 52.82 -5.32 -7.08
CA ARG A 65 53.82 -5.54 -6.03
C ARG A 65 55.22 -5.79 -6.60
N SER A 66 55.34 -6.62 -7.64
CA SER A 66 56.62 -6.84 -8.33
C SER A 66 57.10 -5.60 -9.09
N LEU A 67 56.20 -4.80 -9.67
CA LEU A 67 56.52 -3.57 -10.39
C LEU A 67 56.97 -2.48 -9.42
N SER A 68 56.26 -2.30 -8.31
CA SER A 68 56.64 -1.36 -7.25
C SER A 68 57.97 -1.73 -6.62
N TYR A 69 58.25 -3.03 -6.41
CA TYR A 69 59.57 -3.50 -6.02
C TYR A 69 60.64 -3.13 -7.06
N SER A 70 60.38 -3.38 -8.36
CA SER A 70 61.32 -3.02 -9.43
C SER A 70 61.57 -1.51 -9.51
N LEU A 71 60.54 -0.67 -9.41
CA LEU A 71 60.68 0.79 -9.43
C LEU A 71 61.45 1.30 -8.21
N ALA A 72 61.13 0.81 -7.00
CA ALA A 72 61.83 1.19 -5.78
C ALA A 72 63.29 0.73 -5.78
N GLN A 73 63.57 -0.44 -6.37
CA GLN A 73 64.91 -1.04 -6.38
C GLN A 73 65.74 -0.66 -7.61
N LYS A 74 65.19 0.05 -8.60
CA LYS A 74 65.90 0.42 -9.84
C LYS A 74 67.10 1.33 -9.56
N GLU A 75 66.93 2.36 -8.74
CA GLU A 75 68.02 3.26 -8.32
C GLU A 75 69.09 2.51 -7.52
N PHE A 76 68.69 1.50 -6.73
CA PHE A 76 69.61 0.63 -6.00
C PHE A 76 70.34 -0.36 -6.91
N TYR A 77 69.70 -0.88 -7.95
CA TYR A 77 70.35 -1.71 -8.97
C TYR A 77 71.41 -0.90 -9.72
N GLU A 78 71.07 0.32 -10.13
CA GLU A 78 72.00 1.26 -10.78
C GLU A 78 73.15 1.64 -9.83
N SER A 79 72.86 1.99 -8.57
CA SER A 79 73.87 2.35 -7.56
C SER A 79 74.73 1.16 -7.11
N ALA A 80 74.17 -0.04 -7.01
CA ALA A 80 74.90 -1.27 -6.69
C ALA A 80 75.84 -1.68 -7.83
N LYS A 81 75.44 -1.42 -9.09
CA LYS A 81 76.29 -1.58 -10.27
C LYS A 81 77.41 -0.54 -10.33
N GLU A 82 77.20 0.65 -9.76
CA GLU A 82 78.18 1.74 -9.69
C GLU A 82 79.10 1.71 -8.46
N GLY A 83 78.77 0.93 -7.42
CA GLY A 83 79.69 0.54 -6.34
C GLY A 83 80.03 1.59 -5.29
N LYS A 84 79.20 2.62 -5.06
CA LYS A 84 79.44 3.63 -4.00
C LYS A 84 78.23 3.88 -3.08
N ASN A 85 78.48 3.97 -1.78
CA ASN A 85 77.59 4.41 -0.68
C ASN A 85 76.27 3.62 -0.47
N PHE A 86 76.24 2.32 -0.80
CA PHE A 86 75.05 1.48 -0.67
C PHE A 86 74.52 1.34 0.77
N GLN A 87 75.39 1.11 1.75
CA GLN A 87 74.98 0.78 3.12
C GLN A 87 74.47 1.98 3.95
N ALA A 88 74.99 3.19 3.72
CA ALA A 88 74.56 4.38 4.47
C ALA A 88 73.14 4.81 4.08
N ASN A 89 72.84 4.78 2.78
CA ASN A 89 71.52 5.15 2.25
C ASN A 89 70.42 4.16 2.67
N ILE A 90 70.73 2.87 2.78
CA ILE A 90 69.76 1.85 3.24
C ILE A 90 69.34 2.10 4.69
N LYS A 91 70.29 2.46 5.57
CA LYS A 91 70.00 2.70 7.00
C LYS A 91 69.12 3.93 7.23
N GLU A 92 69.35 5.01 6.48
CA GLU A 92 68.53 6.21 6.57
C GLU A 92 67.08 5.97 6.08
N GLN A 93 66.93 5.22 4.98
CA GLN A 93 65.61 4.84 4.47
C GLN A 93 64.86 3.90 5.43
N ILE A 94 65.56 2.96 6.09
CA ILE A 94 64.95 2.10 7.12
C ILE A 94 64.35 2.97 8.23
N GLN A 95 65.08 3.98 8.73
CA GLN A 95 64.57 4.88 9.79
C GLN A 95 63.34 5.67 9.34
N ILE A 96 63.31 6.14 8.08
CA ILE A 96 62.16 6.87 7.53
C ILE A 96 60.92 5.97 7.45
N VAL A 97 61.09 4.72 7.00
CA VAL A 97 59.99 3.75 6.89
C VAL A 97 59.51 3.32 8.28
N GLU A 98 60.42 3.11 9.23
CA GLU A 98 60.08 2.80 10.63
C GLU A 98 59.23 3.90 11.27
N ARG A 99 59.64 5.16 11.11
CA ARG A 99 58.91 6.31 11.65
C ARG A 99 57.50 6.43 11.05
N LYS A 100 57.35 6.20 9.74
CA LYS A 100 56.04 6.19 9.08
C LYS A 100 55.13 5.09 9.61
N ILE A 101 55.67 3.90 9.89
CA ILE A 101 54.88 2.80 10.48
C ILE A 101 54.45 3.16 11.91
N GLU A 102 55.34 3.74 12.71
CA GLU A 102 55.05 4.17 14.08
C GLU A 102 53.98 5.27 14.12
N ASP A 103 54.05 6.25 13.20
CA ASP A 103 53.04 7.31 13.09
C ASP A 103 51.64 6.74 12.77
N ILE A 104 51.53 5.73 11.90
CA ILE A 104 50.25 5.07 11.59
C ILE A 104 49.70 4.33 12.81
N LEU A 105 50.54 3.60 13.55
CA LEU A 105 50.14 2.90 14.78
C LEU A 105 49.68 3.88 15.89
N ASN A 106 50.33 5.03 15.99
CA ASN A 106 49.92 6.08 16.94
C ASN A 106 48.57 6.70 16.56
N LYS A 107 48.30 6.93 15.27
CA LYS A 107 46.98 7.39 14.82
C LYS A 107 45.89 6.35 15.09
N GLU A 108 46.18 5.06 14.95
CA GLU A 108 45.26 3.96 15.24
C GLU A 108 44.86 3.95 16.73
N THR A 109 45.83 4.08 17.63
CA THR A 109 45.55 4.10 19.08
C THR A 109 44.72 5.32 19.50
N ILE A 110 45.01 6.50 18.94
CA ILE A 110 44.21 7.72 19.17
C ILE A 110 42.77 7.54 18.68
N PHE A 111 42.58 6.93 17.50
CA PHE A 111 41.24 6.69 16.95
C PHE A 111 40.41 5.73 17.82
N ILE A 112 41.03 4.68 18.35
CA ILE A 112 40.37 3.72 19.26
C ILE A 112 39.92 4.43 20.55
N ASP A 113 40.80 5.21 21.20
CA ASP A 113 40.47 5.96 22.42
C ASP A 113 39.34 6.99 22.18
N GLN A 114 39.37 7.69 21.04
CA GLN A 114 38.30 8.64 20.67
C GLN A 114 36.98 7.92 20.36
N SER A 115 37.03 6.73 19.76
CA SER A 115 35.84 5.93 19.47
C SER A 115 35.21 5.35 20.74
N GLU A 116 36.02 4.90 21.71
CA GLU A 116 35.52 4.43 23.01
C GLU A 116 34.84 5.55 23.79
N LYS A 117 35.45 6.75 23.81
CA LYS A 117 34.84 7.94 24.43
C LYS A 117 33.51 8.31 23.78
N PHE A 118 33.47 8.31 22.44
CA PHE A 118 32.23 8.57 21.71
C PHE A 118 31.14 7.53 22.00
N LEU A 119 31.51 6.24 22.09
CA LEU A 119 30.55 5.18 22.40
C LEU A 119 29.95 5.35 23.80
N ASN A 120 30.77 5.72 24.78
CA ASN A 120 30.30 5.97 26.15
C ASN A 120 29.39 7.21 26.22
N ASP A 121 29.66 8.23 25.40
CA ASP A 121 28.90 9.49 25.38
C ASP A 121 27.80 9.52 24.30
N ILE A 122 27.53 8.41 23.59
CA ILE A 122 26.61 8.41 22.43
C ILE A 122 25.19 8.81 22.82
N GLU A 123 24.76 8.46 24.03
CA GLU A 123 23.46 8.82 24.55
C GLU A 123 23.32 10.34 24.66
N ILE A 124 24.36 11.00 25.20
CA ILE A 124 24.42 12.45 25.39
C ILE A 124 24.64 13.18 24.06
N GLN A 125 25.49 12.64 23.18
CA GLN A 125 25.90 13.30 21.93
C GLN A 125 24.93 13.09 20.77
N VAL A 126 24.12 12.02 20.78
CA VAL A 126 23.26 11.66 19.63
C VAL A 126 21.81 11.41 20.04
N PHE A 127 21.56 10.59 21.07
CA PHE A 127 20.19 10.16 21.37
C PHE A 127 19.36 11.27 22.01
N ILE A 128 19.90 11.93 23.05
CA ILE A 128 19.21 13.02 23.74
C ILE A 128 18.89 14.19 22.79
N PRO A 129 19.83 14.72 21.98
CA PRO A 129 19.51 15.76 20.99
C PRO A 129 18.42 15.35 20.01
N LYS A 130 18.43 14.11 19.54
CA LYS A 130 17.42 13.61 18.60
C LYS A 130 16.05 13.48 19.25
N LEU A 131 15.99 13.01 20.51
CA LEU A 131 14.75 13.00 21.29
C LEU A 131 14.23 14.41 21.53
N ILE A 132 15.12 15.35 21.87
CA ILE A 132 14.76 16.77 22.02
C ILE A 132 14.12 17.28 20.73
N THR A 133 14.71 17.05 19.55
CA THR A 133 14.12 17.53 18.28
C THR A 133 12.75 16.94 17.97
N ILE A 134 12.46 15.71 18.42
CA ILE A 134 11.15 15.06 18.18
C ILE A 134 10.09 15.66 19.10
N VAL A 135 10.42 15.83 20.38
CA VAL A 135 9.48 16.26 21.42
C VAL A 135 9.42 17.79 21.52
N GLN A 136 10.33 18.52 20.85
CA GLN A 136 10.42 19.98 20.88
C GLN A 136 9.08 20.67 20.55
N ASN A 137 8.39 20.23 19.49
CA ASN A 137 7.10 20.82 19.11
C ASN A 137 6.02 20.59 20.19
N GLU A 138 6.01 19.43 20.83
CA GLU A 138 5.05 19.08 21.88
C GLU A 138 5.34 19.86 23.16
N ILE A 139 6.62 19.99 23.53
CA ILE A 139 7.06 20.79 24.67
C ILE A 139 6.73 22.28 24.44
N GLU A 140 6.98 22.81 23.25
CA GLU A 140 6.62 24.19 22.91
C GLU A 140 5.11 24.44 22.98
N LEU A 141 4.29 23.47 22.54
CA LEU A 141 2.82 23.52 22.69
C LEU A 141 2.41 23.54 24.16
N ILE A 142 2.96 22.64 24.99
CA ILE A 142 2.69 22.57 26.44
C ILE A 142 3.08 23.89 27.13
N LEU A 143 4.24 24.45 26.80
CA LEU A 143 4.71 25.74 27.33
C LEU A 143 3.79 26.90 26.90
N SER A 144 3.29 26.87 25.66
CA SER A 144 2.39 27.90 25.13
C SER A 144 1.02 27.90 25.82
N GLU A 145 0.44 26.73 26.12
CA GLU A 145 -0.84 26.65 26.83
C GLU A 145 -0.69 27.03 28.31
N LYS A 146 0.34 26.53 29.00
CA LYS A 146 0.57 26.87 30.42
C LYS A 146 0.90 28.36 30.61
N SER A 147 1.66 29.00 29.70
CA SER A 147 1.94 30.44 29.79
C SER A 147 0.69 31.30 29.62
N GLN A 148 -0.29 30.87 28.81
CA GLN A 148 -1.60 31.54 28.72
C GLN A 148 -2.43 31.37 30.00
N HIS A 149 -2.37 30.20 30.65
CA HIS A 149 -3.13 29.93 31.88
C HIS A 149 -2.53 30.58 33.14
N ILE A 150 -1.20 30.66 33.25
CA ILE A 150 -0.54 31.32 34.40
C ILE A 150 -0.94 32.81 34.50
N ASN A 151 -1.19 33.48 33.38
CA ASN A 151 -1.65 34.87 33.38
C ASN A 151 -3.10 35.06 33.87
N ASN A 152 -3.93 34.01 33.85
CA ASN A 152 -5.33 34.08 34.29
C ASN A 152 -5.53 33.63 35.75
N ASP A 153 -4.65 32.80 36.30
CA ASP A 153 -4.83 32.18 37.63
C ASP A 153 -4.03 32.83 38.78
N PHE A 154 -3.26 33.89 38.52
CA PHE A 154 -2.48 34.57 39.56
C PHE A 154 -3.07 35.93 39.94
N ILE A 155 -4.04 35.93 40.86
CA ILE A 155 -4.31 37.11 41.70
C ILE A 155 -3.54 36.89 43.00
N GLU A 156 -2.51 37.70 43.27
CA GLU A 156 -1.76 37.59 44.51
C GLU A 156 -2.69 37.73 45.74
N PRO A 157 -2.44 36.99 46.83
CA PRO A 157 -3.29 37.04 48.03
C PRO A 157 -3.40 38.45 48.64
N GLU A 158 -2.41 39.32 48.40
CA GLU A 158 -2.46 40.74 48.77
C GLU A 158 -3.45 41.55 47.93
N GLN A 159 -3.65 41.21 46.65
CA GLN A 159 -4.66 41.86 45.82
C GLN A 159 -6.08 41.41 46.19
N ILE A 160 -6.25 40.16 46.65
CA ILE A 160 -7.54 39.65 47.13
C ILE A 160 -7.96 40.33 48.45
N SER A 161 -7.00 40.62 49.35
CA SER A 161 -7.30 41.38 50.57
C SER A 161 -7.69 42.83 50.26
N LEU A 162 -6.97 43.48 49.32
CA LEU A 162 -7.28 44.84 48.84
C LEU A 162 -8.65 44.94 48.17
N VAL A 163 -9.02 43.97 47.33
CA VAL A 163 -10.34 43.93 46.70
C VAL A 163 -11.42 43.65 47.74
N SER A 164 -11.16 42.75 48.69
CA SER A 164 -12.10 42.48 49.80
C SER A 164 -12.31 43.71 50.67
N ASP A 165 -11.26 44.49 50.95
CA ASP A 165 -11.35 45.73 51.73
C ASP A 165 -12.09 46.85 50.96
N LYS A 166 -11.86 47.01 49.65
CA LYS A 166 -12.65 47.95 48.82
C LYS A 166 -14.13 47.57 48.69
N VAL A 167 -14.44 46.28 48.60
CA VAL A 167 -15.82 45.78 48.59
C VAL A 167 -16.50 46.02 49.94
N LEU A 168 -15.76 45.87 51.05
CA LEU A 168 -16.26 46.20 52.39
C LEU A 168 -16.47 47.71 52.57
N GLU A 169 -15.61 48.55 52.00
CA GLU A 169 -15.74 50.01 51.99
C GLU A 169 -16.99 50.45 51.21
N PHE A 170 -17.21 49.88 50.02
CA PHE A 170 -18.42 50.09 49.21
C PHE A 170 -19.71 49.67 49.93
N LEU A 171 -19.69 48.55 50.65
CA LEU A 171 -20.83 48.06 51.42
C LEU A 171 -21.14 48.92 52.67
N LYS A 172 -20.11 49.55 53.25
CA LYS A 172 -20.27 50.56 54.32
C LYS A 172 -20.89 51.85 53.78
N GLU A 173 -20.43 52.35 52.64
CA GLU A 173 -20.94 53.58 52.01
C GLU A 173 -22.42 53.48 51.62
N HIS A 174 -22.88 52.30 51.20
CA HIS A 174 -24.28 52.08 50.79
C HIS A 174 -25.21 51.60 51.92
N HIS A 175 -24.79 51.65 53.19
CA HIS A 175 -25.59 51.28 54.38
C HIS A 175 -26.20 49.87 54.37
N LEU A 176 -25.54 48.90 53.73
CA LEU A 176 -26.05 47.53 53.61
C LEU A 176 -25.62 46.60 54.78
N ILE A 177 -24.86 47.11 55.75
CA ILE A 177 -24.36 46.34 56.91
C ILE A 177 -24.43 47.20 58.19
N ILE A 178 -24.93 46.64 59.29
CA ILE A 178 -25.28 47.36 60.54
C ILE A 178 -24.19 47.25 61.64
N ALA A 179 -23.19 46.36 61.51
CA ALA A 179 -22.09 46.23 62.48
C ALA A 179 -20.77 45.83 61.81
N GLU A 180 -19.62 46.26 62.36
CA GLU A 180 -18.30 45.93 61.82
C GLU A 180 -18.04 44.42 61.85
N LEU A 181 -17.81 43.82 60.68
CA LEU A 181 -17.52 42.40 60.54
C LEU A 181 -16.17 42.07 61.22
N THR A 182 -16.16 40.99 62.01
CA THR A 182 -14.97 40.49 62.69
C THR A 182 -13.95 39.92 61.68
N ALA A 183 -12.65 39.90 62.01
CA ALA A 183 -11.60 39.38 61.13
C ALA A 183 -11.87 37.96 60.58
N ALA A 184 -12.58 37.13 61.34
CA ALA A 184 -13.02 35.80 60.91
C ALA A 184 -14.02 35.80 59.73
N GLN A 185 -14.84 36.84 59.60
CA GLN A 185 -15.80 36.98 58.50
C GLN A 185 -15.15 37.54 57.24
N LYS A 186 -14.12 38.40 57.37
CA LYS A 186 -13.26 38.80 56.25
C LYS A 186 -12.55 37.58 55.63
N ASN A 187 -12.01 36.69 56.47
CA ASN A 187 -11.37 35.45 56.00
C ASN A 187 -12.36 34.52 55.27
N LYS A 188 -13.61 34.41 55.76
CA LYS A 188 -14.64 33.62 55.05
C LYS A 188 -15.00 34.19 53.68
N LEU A 189 -14.95 35.51 53.50
CA LEU A 189 -15.26 36.16 52.23
C LEU A 189 -14.10 35.96 51.23
N ALA A 190 -12.85 36.09 51.70
CA ALA A 190 -11.66 35.73 50.93
C ALA A 190 -11.67 34.24 50.51
N ASP A 191 -11.98 33.34 51.45
CA ASP A 191 -12.12 31.90 51.18
C ASP A 191 -13.24 31.60 50.16
N TYR A 192 -14.33 32.37 50.19
CA TYR A 192 -15.43 32.20 49.24
C TYR A 192 -15.05 32.67 47.83
N ILE A 193 -14.28 33.77 47.71
CA ILE A 193 -13.77 34.26 46.43
C ILE A 193 -12.79 33.26 45.82
N ILE A 194 -11.87 32.70 46.62
CA ILE A 194 -10.92 31.67 46.20
C ILE A 194 -11.66 30.40 45.72
N LYS A 195 -12.70 29.97 46.44
CA LYS A 195 -13.50 28.81 46.03
C LYS A 195 -14.23 29.06 44.70
N LYS A 196 -14.69 30.28 44.44
CA LYS A 196 -15.43 30.60 43.21
C LYS A 196 -14.54 30.83 41.99
N SER A 197 -13.29 31.32 42.17
CA SER A 197 -12.34 31.40 41.04
C SER A 197 -11.91 30.00 40.59
N ARG A 198 -11.66 29.09 41.54
CA ARG A 198 -11.29 27.69 41.27
C ARG A 198 -12.40 26.85 40.62
N GLN A 199 -13.67 27.24 40.73
CA GLN A 199 -14.79 26.49 40.15
C GLN A 199 -14.94 26.68 38.63
N ASN A 200 -14.21 27.61 38.00
CA ASN A 200 -14.27 27.85 36.56
C ASN A 200 -13.15 27.18 35.75
N ASN A 201 -12.18 26.51 36.39
CA ASN A 201 -11.17 25.76 35.67
C ASN A 201 -11.74 24.38 35.33
N LYS A 202 -12.18 24.20 34.08
CA LYS A 202 -12.21 22.85 33.50
C LYS A 202 -10.78 22.34 33.56
N ASP A 203 -10.55 21.17 34.15
CA ASP A 203 -9.25 20.49 34.15
C ASP A 203 -8.70 20.55 32.71
N THR A 204 -7.68 21.39 32.50
CA THR A 204 -7.02 21.47 31.20
C THR A 204 -6.16 20.23 31.04
N GLU A 205 -6.01 19.77 29.80
CA GLU A 205 -5.41 18.46 29.48
C GLU A 205 -4.00 18.27 30.07
N TYR A 206 -3.30 19.36 30.43
CA TYR A 206 -1.92 19.38 30.93
C TYR A 206 -1.75 19.82 32.39
N ASP A 207 -2.81 19.79 33.21
CA ASP A 207 -2.74 20.29 34.59
C ASP A 207 -1.83 19.42 35.50
N TYR A 208 -1.50 18.20 35.07
CA TYR A 208 -0.59 17.27 35.76
C TYR A 208 0.90 17.68 35.73
N ILE A 209 1.28 18.70 34.94
CA ILE A 209 2.67 19.15 34.79
C ILE A 209 2.97 20.29 35.78
N ASP A 210 3.97 20.08 36.65
CA ASP A 210 4.36 21.03 37.69
C ASP A 210 5.33 22.11 37.19
N LYS A 211 5.52 23.18 37.98
CA LYS A 211 6.49 24.26 37.67
C LYS A 211 7.92 23.75 37.51
N ASN A 212 8.30 22.72 38.26
CA ASN A 212 9.62 22.11 38.13
C ASN A 212 9.75 21.44 36.77
N ASP A 213 8.72 20.76 36.29
CA ASP A 213 8.74 20.08 34.99
C ASP A 213 8.90 21.08 33.84
N ILE A 214 8.25 22.24 33.93
CA ILE A 214 8.42 23.37 33.00
C ILE A 214 9.89 23.82 32.95
N THR A 215 10.55 23.98 34.10
CA THR A 215 11.97 24.36 34.13
C THR A 215 12.89 23.28 33.56
N HIS A 216 12.56 21.99 33.74
CA HIS A 216 13.31 20.90 33.11
C HIS A 216 13.11 20.87 31.60
N PHE A 217 11.90 21.16 31.11
CA PHE A 217 11.63 21.28 29.68
C PHE A 217 12.40 22.42 29.03
N GLU A 218 12.50 23.58 29.68
CA GLU A 218 13.31 24.71 29.20
C GLU A 218 14.81 24.36 29.15
N GLN A 219 15.33 23.65 30.17
CA GLN A 219 16.72 23.17 30.18
C GLN A 219 17.00 22.14 29.09
N LEU A 220 16.01 21.28 28.81
CA LEU A 220 16.09 20.25 27.79
C LEU A 220 16.09 20.87 26.38
N LEU A 221 15.31 21.92 26.13
CA LEU A 221 15.36 22.70 24.88
C LEU A 221 16.69 23.46 24.69
N GLY A 222 17.35 23.84 25.78
CA GLY A 222 18.66 24.50 25.75
C GLY A 222 19.85 23.58 25.51
N TRP A 223 19.65 22.25 25.48
CA TRP A 223 20.73 21.30 25.34
C TRP A 223 21.16 21.18 23.87
N SER A 224 22.34 21.74 23.55
CA SER A 224 23.01 21.51 22.27
C SER A 224 24.27 20.67 22.49
N SER A 225 24.36 19.51 21.82
CA SER A 225 25.59 18.73 21.76
C SER A 225 26.11 18.71 20.31
N ILE A 226 27.43 18.78 20.16
CA ILE A 226 28.09 18.71 18.86
C ILE A 226 28.35 17.25 18.56
N ASN A 227 27.77 16.75 17.47
CA ASN A 227 27.97 15.37 17.04
C ASN A 227 29.41 15.15 16.53
N GLN A 228 30.25 14.49 17.34
CA GLN A 228 31.64 14.17 17.00
C GLN A 228 31.80 13.00 16.01
N TYR A 229 30.68 12.36 15.61
CA TYR A 229 30.71 11.25 14.66
C TYR A 229 31.32 11.63 13.31
N ASN A 230 31.02 12.83 12.79
CA ASN A 230 31.52 13.27 11.49
C ASN A 230 33.06 13.40 11.47
N THR A 231 33.66 13.82 12.58
CA THR A 231 35.12 13.91 12.70
C THR A 231 35.76 12.52 12.80
N LEU A 232 35.13 11.59 13.51
CA LEU A 232 35.57 10.20 13.61
C LEU A 232 35.50 9.50 12.24
N GLU A 233 34.46 9.74 11.46
CA GLU A 233 34.30 9.11 10.14
C GLU A 233 35.37 9.60 9.13
N GLN A 234 35.72 10.89 9.18
CA GLN A 234 36.82 11.43 8.37
C GLN A 234 38.17 10.83 8.78
N GLN A 235 38.44 10.72 10.08
CA GLN A 235 39.66 10.09 10.59
C GLN A 235 39.74 8.62 10.16
N LYS A 236 38.65 7.87 10.32
CA LYS A 236 38.54 6.48 9.87
C LYS A 236 38.87 6.32 8.39
N SER A 237 38.28 7.15 7.52
CA SER A 237 38.56 7.08 6.07
C SER A 237 40.02 7.36 5.72
N SER A 238 40.67 8.28 6.46
CA SER A 238 42.10 8.57 6.28
C SER A 238 43.00 7.43 6.79
N LEU A 239 42.65 6.84 7.93
CA LEU A 239 43.34 5.71 8.54
C LEU A 239 43.20 4.44 7.70
N GLU A 240 42.02 4.15 7.16
CA GLU A 240 41.81 3.00 6.26
C GLU A 240 42.73 3.10 5.03
N LYS A 241 42.84 4.28 4.41
CA LYS A 241 43.76 4.50 3.28
C LYS A 241 45.22 4.28 3.70
N GLU A 242 45.65 4.81 4.84
CA GLU A 242 47.02 4.61 5.33
C GLU A 242 47.30 3.14 5.70
N LEU A 243 46.34 2.44 6.32
CA LEU A 243 46.42 1.02 6.67
C LEU A 243 46.53 0.11 5.44
N THR A 244 45.90 0.44 4.32
CA THR A 244 46.09 -0.35 3.07
C THR A 244 47.55 -0.33 2.58
N THR A 245 48.29 0.73 2.89
CA THR A 245 49.70 0.88 2.48
C THR A 245 50.68 0.24 3.47
N LEU A 246 50.25 -0.03 4.70
CA LEU A 246 51.09 -0.56 5.78
C LEU A 246 51.72 -1.95 5.49
N PRO A 247 51.02 -2.91 4.85
CA PRO A 247 51.64 -4.16 4.41
C PRO A 247 52.81 -3.92 3.46
N ASN A 248 52.65 -3.01 2.49
CA ASN A 248 53.70 -2.68 1.52
C ASN A 248 54.91 -2.02 2.20
N LEU A 249 54.67 -1.12 3.16
CA LEU A 249 55.75 -0.52 3.96
C LEU A 249 56.50 -1.55 4.81
N LYS A 250 55.79 -2.51 5.42
CA LYS A 250 56.41 -3.62 6.17
C LYS A 250 57.25 -4.53 5.27
N ILE A 251 56.78 -4.82 4.06
CA ILE A 251 57.52 -5.62 3.06
C ILE A 251 58.76 -4.86 2.60
N GLN A 252 58.62 -3.57 2.28
CA GLN A 252 59.74 -2.70 1.90
C GLN A 252 60.80 -2.66 3.01
N LEU A 253 60.40 -2.55 4.27
CA LEU A 253 61.32 -2.60 5.41
C LEU A 253 62.04 -3.95 5.54
N LEU A 254 61.34 -5.07 5.31
CA LEU A 254 61.95 -6.40 5.31
C LEU A 254 62.96 -6.57 4.17
N ASP A 255 62.64 -6.07 2.98
CA ASP A 255 63.53 -6.14 1.81
C ASP A 255 64.76 -5.24 1.99
N LEU A 256 64.58 -4.02 2.52
CA LEU A 256 65.69 -3.12 2.87
C LEU A 256 66.61 -3.73 3.94
N ARG A 257 66.05 -4.39 4.97
CA ARG A 257 66.84 -5.09 6.00
C ARG A 257 67.59 -6.30 5.44
N LYS A 258 67.01 -7.04 4.49
CA LYS A 258 67.72 -8.13 3.79
C LYS A 258 68.87 -7.59 2.93
N ASN A 259 68.67 -6.47 2.26
CA ASN A 259 69.70 -5.82 1.43
C ASN A 259 70.86 -5.23 2.26
N ASP A 260 70.62 -4.81 3.51
CA ASP A 260 71.69 -4.42 4.46
C ASP A 260 72.58 -5.63 4.84
N MET A 261 72.04 -6.86 4.79
CA MET A 261 72.73 -8.10 5.17
C MET A 261 73.44 -8.83 4.00
N GLY A 262 72.93 -8.74 2.77
CA GLY A 262 73.33 -9.60 1.63
C GLY A 262 74.32 -9.01 0.60
N GLY A 263 74.61 -7.71 0.66
CA GLY A 263 75.51 -7.06 -0.30
C GLY A 263 74.92 -6.87 -1.72
N GLY A 264 75.72 -6.27 -2.62
CA GLY A 264 75.25 -5.83 -3.94
C GLY A 264 74.93 -6.95 -4.95
N GLU A 265 75.58 -8.11 -4.86
CA GLU A 265 75.39 -9.22 -5.82
C GLU A 265 74.05 -9.95 -5.64
N GLU A 266 73.60 -10.20 -4.40
CA GLU A 266 72.27 -10.79 -4.15
C GLU A 266 71.15 -9.85 -4.60
N THR A 267 71.38 -8.53 -4.49
CA THR A 267 70.43 -7.50 -4.92
C THR A 267 70.20 -7.55 -6.44
N ILE A 268 71.26 -7.81 -7.22
CA ILE A 268 71.21 -7.93 -8.69
C ILE A 268 70.42 -9.18 -9.09
N GLN A 269 70.71 -10.33 -8.47
CA GLN A 269 70.02 -11.59 -8.78
C GLN A 269 68.52 -11.53 -8.43
N ASN A 270 68.18 -10.93 -7.29
CA ASN A 270 66.78 -10.75 -6.88
C ASN A 270 66.01 -9.82 -7.83
N PHE A 271 66.66 -8.78 -8.34
CA PHE A 271 66.08 -7.86 -9.33
C PHE A 271 65.81 -8.56 -10.67
N GLU A 272 66.79 -9.30 -11.20
CA GLU A 272 66.66 -10.04 -12.46
C GLU A 272 65.61 -11.16 -12.37
N ALA A 273 65.56 -11.87 -11.24
CA ALA A 273 64.52 -12.86 -10.98
C ALA A 273 63.11 -12.22 -10.88
N ASN A 274 63.00 -11.01 -10.34
CA ASN A 274 61.74 -10.29 -10.29
C ASN A 274 61.30 -9.78 -11.68
N GLU A 275 62.23 -9.36 -12.55
CA GLU A 275 61.89 -9.01 -13.94
C GLU A 275 61.32 -10.19 -14.73
N LEU A 276 61.84 -11.40 -14.52
CA LEU A 276 61.29 -12.62 -15.12
C LEU A 276 59.86 -12.87 -14.63
N LYS A 277 59.61 -12.74 -13.32
CA LYS A 277 58.26 -12.87 -12.73
C LYS A 277 57.29 -11.82 -13.28
N ILE A 278 57.74 -10.59 -13.51
CA ILE A 278 56.92 -9.53 -14.14
C ILE A 278 56.46 -9.97 -15.54
N LYS A 279 57.36 -10.57 -16.34
CA LYS A 279 57.02 -11.10 -17.67
C LYS A 279 56.02 -12.25 -17.58
N GLU A 280 56.24 -13.20 -16.67
CA GLU A 280 55.32 -14.32 -16.44
C GLU A 280 53.92 -13.85 -16.00
N TYR A 281 53.83 -12.91 -15.06
CA TYR A 281 52.54 -12.34 -14.64
C TYR A 281 51.84 -11.59 -15.76
N LYS A 282 52.59 -10.87 -16.61
CA LYS A 282 52.03 -10.16 -17.77
C LYS A 282 51.46 -11.12 -18.81
N GLU A 283 52.14 -12.24 -19.07
CA GLU A 283 51.63 -13.30 -19.96
C GLU A 283 50.41 -14.00 -19.36
N ALA A 284 50.43 -14.32 -18.06
CA ALA A 284 49.30 -14.92 -17.37
C ALA A 284 48.04 -14.01 -17.39
N ILE A 285 48.19 -12.71 -17.13
CA ILE A 285 47.10 -11.74 -17.21
C ILE A 285 46.50 -11.70 -18.62
N LYS A 286 47.35 -11.70 -19.65
CA LYS A 286 46.91 -11.72 -21.05
C LYS A 286 46.11 -12.98 -21.40
N ASN A 287 46.56 -14.14 -20.93
CA ASN A 287 45.86 -15.41 -21.15
C ASN A 287 44.48 -15.42 -20.46
N TYR A 288 44.40 -15.02 -19.19
CA TYR A 288 43.12 -14.93 -18.48
C TYR A 288 42.16 -13.91 -19.09
N GLN A 289 42.66 -12.78 -19.61
CA GLN A 289 41.85 -11.80 -20.33
C GLN A 289 41.26 -12.39 -21.62
N SER A 290 42.03 -13.17 -22.38
CA SER A 290 41.55 -13.87 -23.57
C SER A 290 40.44 -14.88 -23.23
N ASP A 291 40.59 -15.64 -22.14
CA ASP A 291 39.58 -16.60 -21.69
C ASP A 291 38.30 -15.90 -21.23
N MET A 292 38.44 -14.75 -20.56
CA MET A 292 37.31 -13.91 -20.14
C MET A 292 36.54 -13.35 -21.35
N GLU A 293 37.23 -12.89 -22.40
CA GLU A 293 36.57 -12.43 -23.64
C GLU A 293 35.79 -13.55 -24.34
N LEU A 294 36.23 -14.80 -24.24
CA LEU A 294 35.49 -15.96 -24.75
C LEU A 294 34.25 -16.25 -23.91
N LEU A 295 34.32 -16.07 -22.59
CA LEU A 295 33.16 -16.17 -21.70
C LEU A 295 32.15 -15.05 -21.96
N ASP A 296 32.60 -13.82 -22.13
CA ASP A 296 31.73 -12.67 -22.46
C ASP A 296 30.97 -12.89 -23.78
N LYS A 297 31.63 -13.48 -24.78
CA LYS A 297 30.98 -13.86 -26.04
C LYS A 297 29.95 -14.96 -25.86
N LYS A 298 30.12 -15.86 -24.89
CA LYS A 298 29.13 -16.90 -24.56
C LYS A 298 27.96 -16.31 -23.75
N ILE A 299 28.25 -15.45 -22.78
CA ILE A 299 27.25 -14.74 -21.98
C ILE A 299 26.33 -13.90 -22.88
N LYS A 300 26.90 -13.13 -23.81
CA LYS A 300 26.14 -12.32 -24.77
C LYS A 300 25.28 -13.14 -25.76
N ARG A 301 25.51 -14.45 -25.91
CA ARG A 301 24.62 -15.32 -26.72
C ARG A 301 23.32 -15.65 -25.99
N PHE A 302 23.30 -15.57 -24.66
CA PHE A 302 22.09 -15.74 -23.86
C PHE A 302 21.24 -14.46 -23.77
N ASP A 303 21.79 -13.30 -24.14
CA ASP A 303 21.05 -12.03 -24.21
C ASP A 303 20.09 -11.92 -25.43
N LEU A 304 19.98 -12.97 -26.27
CA LEU A 304 19.20 -12.96 -27.51
C LEU A 304 18.36 -14.23 -27.67
N SER A 305 17.33 -14.39 -26.83
CA SER A 305 16.18 -15.27 -27.10
C SER A 305 15.06 -15.07 -26.07
N ASP A 306 14.25 -14.02 -26.25
CA ASP A 306 12.84 -14.08 -25.87
C ASP A 306 12.16 -15.03 -26.87
N ASP A 307 12.00 -16.33 -26.57
CA ASP A 307 10.99 -17.19 -27.21
C ASP A 307 10.78 -18.53 -26.44
N GLU A 308 9.68 -18.54 -25.69
CA GLU A 308 8.73 -19.64 -25.41
C GLU A 308 9.24 -21.04 -25.02
N VAL A 309 9.33 -21.32 -23.72
CA VAL A 309 9.12 -22.68 -23.19
C VAL A 309 7.61 -23.00 -23.22
N PRO A 310 7.13 -23.99 -24.01
CA PRO A 310 5.71 -24.30 -24.06
C PRO A 310 5.33 -25.09 -22.81
N ASN A 311 4.89 -24.38 -21.77
CA ASN A 311 4.22 -25.01 -20.65
C ASN A 311 2.83 -25.51 -21.16
N PRO A 312 2.55 -26.83 -21.19
CA PRO A 312 1.29 -27.36 -21.72
C PRO A 312 0.07 -26.86 -20.92
N LYS A 313 0.25 -26.54 -19.63
CA LYS A 313 -0.80 -25.88 -18.84
C LYS A 313 -1.00 -24.43 -19.27
N LEU A 314 0.07 -23.74 -19.66
CA LEU A 314 0.00 -22.35 -20.12
C LEU A 314 -0.67 -22.23 -21.48
N GLU A 315 -0.38 -23.12 -22.42
CA GLU A 315 -1.11 -23.16 -23.68
C GLU A 315 -2.60 -23.43 -23.48
N VAL A 316 -2.93 -24.37 -22.59
CA VAL A 316 -4.32 -24.68 -22.26
C VAL A 316 -4.99 -23.48 -21.60
N LEU A 317 -4.33 -22.79 -20.66
CA LEU A 317 -4.85 -21.58 -20.02
C LEU A 317 -5.02 -20.41 -21.02
N LYS A 318 -4.04 -20.21 -21.92
CA LYS A 318 -4.12 -19.24 -23.04
C LYS A 318 -5.27 -19.57 -24.00
N LYS A 319 -5.62 -20.85 -24.20
CA LYS A 319 -6.77 -21.28 -25.01
C LYS A 319 -8.10 -21.20 -24.23
N LEU A 320 -8.07 -21.40 -22.92
CA LEU A 320 -9.24 -21.37 -22.03
C LEU A 320 -9.81 -19.96 -21.84
N GLY A 321 -8.97 -18.93 -21.68
CA GLY A 321 -9.45 -17.55 -21.52
C GLY A 321 -10.36 -17.09 -22.68
N PRO A 322 -9.89 -17.15 -23.94
CA PRO A 322 -10.70 -16.87 -25.12
C PRO A 322 -11.89 -17.82 -25.28
N LEU A 323 -11.76 -19.08 -24.86
CA LEU A 323 -12.86 -20.05 -24.90
C LEU A 323 -13.98 -19.65 -23.94
N PHE A 324 -13.67 -19.31 -22.68
CA PHE A 324 -14.67 -18.86 -21.71
C PHE A 324 -15.33 -17.56 -22.13
N SER A 325 -14.58 -16.63 -22.71
CA SER A 325 -15.14 -15.40 -23.29
C SER A 325 -16.07 -15.71 -24.47
N LYS A 326 -15.67 -16.59 -25.39
CA LYS A 326 -16.52 -17.04 -26.51
C LYS A 326 -17.78 -17.76 -26.03
N ILE A 327 -17.67 -18.64 -25.04
CA ILE A 327 -18.82 -19.34 -24.45
C ILE A 327 -19.73 -18.34 -23.75
N SER A 328 -19.19 -17.40 -22.98
CA SER A 328 -19.97 -16.35 -22.32
C SER A 328 -20.74 -15.52 -23.35
N ASN A 329 -20.09 -15.08 -24.42
CA ASN A 329 -20.74 -14.30 -25.48
C ASN A 329 -21.78 -15.12 -26.24
N ALA A 330 -21.47 -16.38 -26.60
CA ALA A 330 -22.43 -17.25 -27.27
C ALA A 330 -23.64 -17.59 -26.38
N LEU A 331 -23.45 -17.74 -25.06
CA LEU A 331 -24.55 -17.94 -24.11
C LEU A 331 -25.36 -16.66 -23.91
N LEU A 332 -24.72 -15.50 -23.89
CA LEU A 332 -25.38 -14.19 -23.87
C LEU A 332 -26.28 -14.03 -25.09
N ASP A 333 -25.75 -14.29 -26.29
CA ASP A 333 -26.51 -14.18 -27.54
C ASP A 333 -27.70 -15.16 -27.58
N ASN A 334 -27.47 -16.41 -27.16
CA ASN A 334 -28.53 -17.41 -27.09
C ASN A 334 -29.60 -17.06 -26.05
N LYS A 335 -29.21 -16.63 -24.84
CA LYS A 335 -30.18 -16.20 -23.81
C LYS A 335 -30.93 -14.95 -24.26
N LYS A 336 -30.25 -13.98 -24.85
CA LYS A 336 -30.85 -12.77 -25.42
C LYS A 336 -31.92 -13.12 -26.45
N SER A 337 -31.58 -13.97 -27.42
CA SER A 337 -32.52 -14.42 -28.46
C SER A 337 -33.75 -15.11 -27.87
N ARG A 338 -33.58 -15.94 -26.83
CA ARG A 338 -34.70 -16.58 -26.13
C ARG A 338 -35.59 -15.60 -25.37
N ILE A 339 -35.00 -14.59 -24.74
CA ILE A 339 -35.74 -13.54 -24.03
C ILE A 339 -36.51 -12.69 -25.04
N GLU A 340 -35.90 -12.32 -26.17
CA GLU A 340 -36.55 -11.57 -27.26
C GLU A 340 -37.75 -12.35 -27.84
N GLU A 341 -37.59 -13.65 -28.06
CA GLU A 341 -38.66 -14.52 -28.56
C GLU A 341 -39.79 -14.68 -27.55
N ALA A 342 -39.45 -14.91 -26.26
CA ALA A 342 -40.46 -15.02 -25.21
C ALA A 342 -41.20 -13.69 -24.99
N MET A 343 -40.50 -12.56 -24.98
CA MET A 343 -41.12 -11.24 -24.90
C MET A 343 -42.04 -10.99 -26.09
N LYS A 344 -41.65 -11.35 -27.32
CA LYS A 344 -42.52 -11.25 -28.48
C LYS A 344 -43.82 -12.04 -28.28
N ASN A 345 -43.72 -13.29 -27.84
CA ASN A 345 -44.89 -14.16 -27.67
C ASN A 345 -45.81 -13.66 -26.55
N ASP A 346 -45.23 -13.26 -25.41
CA ASP A 346 -45.97 -12.74 -24.27
C ASP A 346 -46.60 -11.37 -24.56
N LEU A 347 -45.89 -10.47 -25.26
CA LEU A 347 -46.44 -9.16 -25.63
C LEU A 347 -47.58 -9.31 -26.65
N ASN A 348 -47.46 -10.20 -27.65
CA ASN A 348 -48.53 -10.45 -28.61
C ASN A 348 -49.82 -10.98 -27.95
N THR A 349 -49.70 -11.63 -26.78
CA THR A 349 -50.85 -12.14 -26.01
C THR A 349 -51.35 -11.13 -24.96
N THR A 350 -50.43 -10.41 -24.30
CA THR A 350 -50.74 -9.60 -23.11
C THR A 350 -51.02 -8.14 -23.45
N LEU A 351 -50.36 -7.58 -24.47
CA LEU A 351 -50.52 -6.18 -24.88
C LEU A 351 -51.68 -6.02 -25.85
N VAL A 352 -52.87 -5.78 -25.32
CA VAL A 352 -54.14 -5.70 -26.07
C VAL A 352 -54.10 -4.69 -27.23
N VAL A 353 -53.39 -3.56 -27.08
CA VAL A 353 -53.31 -2.49 -28.09
C VAL A 353 -52.59 -2.94 -29.37
N TYR A 354 -51.62 -3.86 -29.25
CA TYR A 354 -50.80 -4.37 -30.34
C TYR A 354 -50.88 -5.90 -30.43
N GLU A 355 -52.04 -6.46 -30.08
CA GLU A 355 -52.26 -7.90 -30.05
C GLU A 355 -51.93 -8.53 -31.41
N ASN A 356 -51.05 -9.52 -31.41
CA ASN A 356 -50.55 -10.17 -32.63
C ASN A 356 -49.94 -9.22 -33.69
N GLN A 357 -49.51 -8.01 -33.33
CA GLN A 357 -48.91 -7.04 -34.26
C GLN A 357 -47.39 -6.85 -34.08
N ILE A 358 -46.79 -7.52 -33.10
CA ILE A 358 -45.36 -7.39 -32.79
C ILE A 358 -44.56 -8.43 -33.58
N ASP A 359 -43.60 -7.95 -34.36
CA ASP A 359 -42.75 -8.78 -35.21
C ASP A 359 -41.50 -9.28 -34.49
N ARG A 360 -40.78 -8.35 -33.84
CA ARG A 360 -39.56 -8.65 -33.07
C ARG A 360 -39.34 -7.66 -31.93
N VAL A 361 -38.68 -8.13 -30.89
CA VAL A 361 -38.16 -7.33 -29.78
C VAL A 361 -36.65 -7.40 -29.85
N VAL A 362 -35.96 -6.27 -29.70
CA VAL A 362 -34.49 -6.21 -29.72
C VAL A 362 -34.03 -5.63 -28.39
N LEU A 363 -33.24 -6.39 -27.65
CA LEU A 363 -32.58 -5.95 -26.42
C LEU A 363 -31.23 -5.30 -26.75
N SER A 364 -30.81 -4.31 -25.97
CA SER A 364 -29.47 -3.72 -26.08
C SER A 364 -28.37 -4.74 -25.80
N GLU A 365 -27.20 -4.52 -26.40
CA GLU A 365 -26.00 -5.35 -26.16
C GLU A 365 -25.39 -5.11 -24.78
N ASP A 366 -25.55 -3.89 -24.25
CA ASP A 366 -25.11 -3.55 -22.91
C ASP A 366 -26.16 -3.89 -21.85
N LEU A 367 -25.84 -4.85 -20.99
CA LEU A 367 -26.60 -5.18 -19.77
C LEU A 367 -26.61 -4.04 -18.75
N SER A 368 -25.58 -3.21 -18.77
CA SER A 368 -25.46 -2.07 -17.87
C SER A 368 -26.55 -1.03 -18.14
N ASN A 369 -26.94 -0.81 -19.39
CA ASN A 369 -28.04 0.09 -19.75
C ASN A 369 -29.06 -0.66 -20.59
N LEU A 370 -29.81 -1.56 -19.94
CA LEU A 370 -30.84 -2.36 -20.57
C LEU A 370 -31.91 -1.46 -21.21
N SER A 371 -31.81 -1.28 -22.52
CA SER A 371 -32.82 -0.63 -23.36
C SER A 371 -33.36 -1.68 -24.32
N PHE A 372 -34.64 -1.57 -24.67
CA PHE A 372 -35.27 -2.49 -25.59
C PHE A 372 -36.11 -1.74 -26.61
N LYS A 373 -36.16 -2.30 -27.81
CA LYS A 373 -36.91 -1.77 -28.95
C LYS A 373 -37.93 -2.80 -29.40
N ILE A 374 -39.14 -2.34 -29.68
CA ILE A 374 -40.22 -3.20 -30.16
C ILE A 374 -40.52 -2.79 -31.60
N TYR A 375 -40.64 -3.76 -32.51
CA TYR A 375 -40.95 -3.52 -33.91
C TYR A 375 -42.32 -4.07 -34.28
N HIS A 376 -43.10 -3.26 -34.99
CA HIS A 376 -44.37 -3.65 -35.59
C HIS A 376 -44.13 -4.54 -36.81
N LYS A 377 -45.11 -5.40 -37.17
CA LYS A 377 -45.12 -6.19 -38.42
C LYS A 377 -44.97 -5.39 -39.71
N ALA A 378 -45.21 -4.08 -39.65
CA ALA A 378 -45.01 -3.16 -40.77
C ALA A 378 -43.56 -2.66 -40.90
N GLY A 379 -42.66 -3.04 -39.98
CA GLY A 379 -41.25 -2.64 -39.96
C GLY A 379 -40.93 -1.41 -39.12
N ASN A 380 -41.93 -0.70 -38.60
CA ASN A 380 -41.74 0.51 -37.80
C ASN A 380 -41.38 0.19 -36.34
N GLU A 381 -40.53 1.01 -35.72
CA GLU A 381 -40.25 0.98 -34.28
C GLU A 381 -41.46 1.54 -33.50
N ILE A 382 -41.86 0.86 -32.43
CA ILE A 382 -42.89 1.32 -31.50
C ILE A 382 -42.16 2.06 -30.37
N TYR A 383 -42.24 3.40 -30.38
CA TYR A 383 -41.62 4.21 -29.34
C TYR A 383 -42.36 4.06 -28.02
N LEU A 384 -41.65 3.62 -26.98
CA LEU A 384 -42.24 3.46 -25.65
C LEU A 384 -42.81 4.78 -25.14
N GLU A 385 -42.17 5.90 -25.43
CA GLU A 385 -42.57 7.23 -24.96
C GLU A 385 -43.99 7.61 -25.38
N GLU A 386 -44.40 7.19 -26.57
CA GLU A 386 -45.72 7.43 -27.18
C GLU A 386 -46.83 6.53 -26.60
N LEU A 387 -46.47 5.52 -25.82
CA LEU A 387 -47.43 4.62 -25.17
C LEU A 387 -48.00 5.23 -23.89
N ASN A 388 -49.26 4.89 -23.60
CA ASN A 388 -49.89 5.25 -22.34
C ASN A 388 -49.23 4.53 -21.13
N ALA A 389 -49.43 5.08 -19.93
CA ALA A 389 -48.85 4.53 -18.70
C ALA A 389 -49.20 3.05 -18.48
N ALA A 390 -50.43 2.66 -18.83
CA ALA A 390 -50.92 1.28 -18.78
C ALA A 390 -50.09 0.31 -19.64
N SER A 391 -49.88 0.66 -20.91
CA SER A 391 -49.11 -0.18 -21.86
C SER A 391 -47.65 -0.26 -21.46
N LYS A 392 -47.06 0.86 -20.99
CA LYS A 392 -45.69 0.87 -20.45
C LYS A 392 -45.55 -0.12 -19.29
N GLN A 393 -46.51 -0.14 -18.38
CA GLN A 393 -46.51 -1.07 -17.25
C GLN A 393 -46.59 -2.53 -17.71
N ILE A 394 -47.48 -2.86 -18.65
CA ILE A 394 -47.61 -4.23 -19.20
C ILE A 394 -46.29 -4.68 -19.83
N ILE A 395 -45.65 -3.81 -20.61
CA ILE A 395 -44.38 -4.10 -21.26
C ILE A 395 -43.29 -4.40 -20.23
N ILE A 396 -43.20 -3.58 -19.18
CA ILE A 396 -42.24 -3.79 -18.08
C ILE A 396 -42.50 -5.12 -17.36
N GLN A 397 -43.77 -5.46 -17.12
CA GLN A 397 -44.14 -6.74 -16.49
C GLN A 397 -43.72 -7.93 -17.36
N VAL A 398 -44.03 -7.91 -18.67
CA VAL A 398 -43.60 -8.96 -19.60
C VAL A 398 -42.07 -9.09 -19.67
N LEU A 399 -41.34 -7.97 -19.62
CA LEU A 399 -39.88 -7.99 -19.52
C LEU A 399 -39.41 -8.67 -18.22
N LEU A 400 -39.96 -8.28 -17.07
CA LEU A 400 -39.60 -8.88 -15.78
C LEU A 400 -39.89 -10.39 -15.74
N LYS A 401 -41.01 -10.83 -16.29
CA LYS A 401 -41.34 -12.26 -16.44
C LYS A 401 -40.33 -13.00 -17.31
N SER A 402 -39.98 -12.44 -18.46
CA SER A 402 -39.02 -13.06 -19.38
C SER A 402 -37.63 -13.15 -18.76
N LEU A 403 -37.20 -12.12 -18.03
CA LEU A 403 -35.95 -12.11 -17.27
C LEU A 403 -35.96 -13.12 -16.12
N HIS A 404 -37.07 -13.24 -15.39
CA HIS A 404 -37.23 -14.22 -14.31
C HIS A 404 -37.18 -15.65 -14.84
N TYR A 405 -37.88 -15.93 -15.94
CA TYR A 405 -37.99 -17.28 -16.50
C TYR A 405 -36.65 -17.82 -17.04
N TYR A 406 -35.83 -16.95 -17.65
CA TYR A 406 -34.50 -17.33 -18.18
C TYR A 406 -33.33 -16.97 -17.24
N GLY A 407 -33.65 -16.49 -16.03
CA GLY A 407 -32.70 -16.32 -14.94
C GLY A 407 -32.22 -17.66 -14.39
N ASP A 408 -31.04 -17.67 -13.79
CA ASP A 408 -30.46 -18.85 -13.13
C ASP A 408 -31.07 -19.08 -11.72
N TYR A 409 -31.93 -18.17 -11.25
CA TYR A 409 -32.54 -18.19 -9.94
C TYR A 409 -34.07 -18.06 -10.07
N ASN A 410 -34.83 -18.99 -9.48
CA ASN A 410 -36.30 -19.03 -9.53
C ASN A 410 -36.92 -18.82 -8.12
N PRO A 411 -36.82 -17.62 -7.54
CA PRO A 411 -37.42 -17.32 -6.25
C PRO A 411 -38.95 -17.19 -6.33
N PRO A 412 -39.66 -17.30 -5.20
CA PRO A 412 -41.06 -16.86 -5.14
C PRO A 412 -41.16 -15.37 -5.49
N VAL A 413 -42.13 -15.02 -6.32
CA VAL A 413 -42.35 -13.64 -6.76
C VAL A 413 -43.48 -13.03 -5.94
N MET A 414 -43.19 -11.91 -5.29
CA MET A 414 -44.17 -11.15 -4.53
C MET A 414 -44.48 -9.85 -5.27
N ILE A 415 -45.76 -9.60 -5.54
CA ILE A 415 -46.20 -8.45 -6.33
C ILE A 415 -47.17 -7.64 -5.48
N ASP A 416 -46.83 -6.38 -5.30
CA ASP A 416 -47.80 -5.38 -4.87
C ASP A 416 -48.57 -4.92 -6.10
N THR A 417 -49.81 -5.35 -6.23
CA THR A 417 -50.59 -5.06 -7.43
C THR A 417 -50.92 -3.58 -7.45
N VAL A 418 -50.65 -2.90 -8.57
CA VAL A 418 -51.14 -1.54 -8.84
C VAL A 418 -51.91 -1.58 -10.15
N PHE A 419 -53.20 -1.92 -10.08
CA PHE A 419 -54.10 -1.98 -11.26
C PHE A 419 -54.84 -0.68 -11.53
N GLY A 420 -54.63 0.36 -10.71
CA GLY A 420 -55.39 1.61 -10.74
C GLY A 420 -55.34 2.37 -12.07
N TYR A 421 -54.38 2.06 -12.95
CA TYR A 421 -54.19 2.72 -14.25
C TYR A 421 -54.52 1.83 -15.46
N LEU A 422 -55.00 0.59 -15.26
CA LEU A 422 -55.28 -0.37 -16.33
C LEU A 422 -56.77 -0.47 -16.66
N ASP A 423 -57.09 -0.53 -17.95
CA ASP A 423 -58.44 -0.79 -18.47
C ASP A 423 -58.86 -2.25 -18.27
N GLU A 424 -60.15 -2.54 -18.40
CA GLU A 424 -60.71 -3.86 -18.04
C GLU A 424 -60.16 -5.00 -18.91
N LYS A 425 -59.90 -4.76 -20.20
CA LYS A 425 -59.35 -5.76 -21.11
C LYS A 425 -57.90 -6.10 -20.76
N SER A 426 -57.07 -5.08 -20.56
CA SER A 426 -55.67 -5.29 -20.14
C SER A 426 -55.56 -5.96 -18.78
N ARG A 427 -56.46 -5.61 -17.84
CA ARG A 427 -56.55 -6.28 -16.53
C ARG A 427 -56.89 -7.76 -16.65
N ALA A 428 -57.88 -8.10 -17.45
CA ALA A 428 -58.24 -9.49 -17.74
C ALA A 428 -57.05 -10.26 -18.32
N SER A 429 -56.35 -9.66 -19.28
CA SER A 429 -55.19 -10.26 -19.92
C SER A 429 -54.05 -10.54 -18.93
N LEU A 430 -53.75 -9.62 -18.01
CA LEU A 430 -52.75 -9.87 -16.95
C LEU A 430 -53.18 -10.97 -15.98
N LEU A 431 -54.44 -10.98 -15.56
CA LEU A 431 -54.99 -11.96 -14.63
C LEU A 431 -54.97 -13.37 -15.22
N GLU A 432 -55.33 -13.53 -16.49
CA GLU A 432 -55.47 -14.85 -17.12
C GLU A 432 -54.15 -15.35 -17.73
N ASN A 433 -53.35 -14.47 -18.33
CA ASN A 433 -52.19 -14.88 -19.14
C ASN A 433 -50.84 -14.59 -18.48
N TYR A 434 -50.76 -13.61 -17.58
CA TYR A 434 -49.50 -13.18 -16.98
C TYR A 434 -49.25 -13.82 -15.61
N PHE A 435 -50.06 -13.49 -14.58
CA PHE A 435 -49.79 -13.93 -13.20
C PHE A 435 -49.75 -15.45 -13.02
N PRO A 436 -50.64 -16.25 -13.64
CA PRO A 436 -50.59 -17.71 -13.51
C PRO A 436 -49.30 -18.34 -14.07
N LYS A 437 -48.61 -17.64 -14.97
CA LYS A 437 -47.42 -18.13 -15.68
C LYS A 437 -46.14 -17.39 -15.26
N LEU A 438 -46.21 -16.53 -14.24
CA LEU A 438 -45.10 -15.64 -13.88
C LEU A 438 -43.95 -16.37 -13.19
N SER A 439 -44.26 -17.20 -12.20
CA SER A 439 -43.29 -17.98 -11.42
C SER A 439 -43.96 -19.26 -10.89
N HIS A 440 -43.15 -20.19 -10.38
CA HIS A 440 -43.64 -21.38 -9.69
C HIS A 440 -44.49 -21.02 -8.45
N GLN A 441 -44.08 -19.97 -7.72
CA GLN A 441 -44.83 -19.45 -6.59
C GLN A 441 -44.98 -17.93 -6.74
N THR A 442 -46.23 -17.46 -6.76
CA THR A 442 -46.56 -16.04 -6.85
C THR A 442 -47.43 -15.64 -5.65
N ILE A 443 -47.02 -14.59 -4.93
CA ILE A 443 -47.76 -13.97 -3.84
C ILE A 443 -48.26 -12.62 -4.35
N LEU A 444 -49.58 -12.50 -4.51
CA LEU A 444 -50.23 -11.25 -4.89
C LEU A 444 -50.69 -10.53 -3.63
N LEU A 445 -50.20 -9.32 -3.42
CA LEU A 445 -50.76 -8.36 -2.48
C LEU A 445 -51.67 -7.43 -3.26
N SER A 446 -52.94 -7.40 -2.89
CA SER A 446 -53.94 -6.63 -3.60
C SER A 446 -55.00 -6.11 -2.67
N THR A 447 -55.56 -4.96 -3.05
CA THR A 447 -56.75 -4.41 -2.43
C THR A 447 -58.01 -4.94 -3.11
N ASP A 448 -59.14 -4.71 -2.45
CA ASP A 448 -60.50 -4.94 -2.92
C ASP A 448 -60.86 -4.09 -4.15
N SER A 449 -60.16 -2.97 -4.37
CA SER A 449 -60.27 -2.14 -5.57
C SER A 449 -59.50 -2.70 -6.78
N GLU A 450 -58.48 -3.52 -6.53
CA GLU A 450 -57.59 -4.05 -7.55
C GLU A 450 -58.09 -5.40 -8.08
N ILE A 451 -58.35 -6.38 -7.19
CA ILE A 451 -58.98 -7.65 -7.57
C ILE A 451 -60.42 -7.64 -7.05
N ARG A 452 -61.35 -7.32 -7.95
CA ARG A 452 -62.78 -7.21 -7.65
C ARG A 452 -63.41 -8.60 -7.52
N LYS A 453 -64.12 -8.85 -6.41
CA LYS A 453 -64.76 -10.14 -6.07
C LYS A 453 -65.60 -10.75 -7.20
N ASN A 454 -66.38 -9.92 -7.90
CA ASN A 454 -67.41 -10.39 -8.82
C ASN A 454 -66.93 -10.54 -10.27
N ILE A 455 -65.76 -10.02 -10.62
CA ILE A 455 -65.30 -9.88 -12.01
C ILE A 455 -63.91 -10.49 -12.20
N ASP A 456 -62.98 -10.15 -11.31
CA ASP A 456 -61.56 -10.45 -11.49
C ASP A 456 -61.16 -11.73 -10.74
N LEU A 457 -61.75 -11.99 -9.57
CA LEU A 457 -61.40 -13.17 -8.74
C LEU A 457 -61.73 -14.50 -9.42
N SER A 458 -62.86 -14.60 -10.12
CA SER A 458 -63.29 -15.82 -10.82
C SER A 458 -62.32 -16.24 -11.95
N LYS A 459 -61.57 -15.29 -12.51
CA LYS A 459 -60.63 -15.53 -13.61
C LYS A 459 -59.34 -16.22 -13.16
N ILE A 460 -58.94 -15.98 -11.91
CA ILE A 460 -57.71 -16.52 -11.33
C ILE A 460 -57.95 -17.65 -10.32
N GLU A 461 -59.21 -17.92 -9.97
CA GLU A 461 -59.58 -18.86 -8.91
C GLU A 461 -58.95 -20.25 -9.08
N ASN A 462 -58.91 -20.76 -10.32
CA ASN A 462 -58.31 -22.06 -10.63
C ASN A 462 -56.79 -22.14 -10.40
N PHE A 463 -56.12 -20.99 -10.29
CA PHE A 463 -54.68 -20.88 -10.08
C PHE A 463 -54.31 -20.50 -8.64
N ILE A 464 -55.29 -20.25 -7.77
CA ILE A 464 -55.05 -19.85 -6.38
C ILE A 464 -54.96 -21.07 -5.47
N SER A 465 -53.82 -21.24 -4.80
CA SER A 465 -53.65 -22.26 -3.76
C SER A 465 -54.20 -21.86 -2.39
N LYS A 466 -53.96 -20.61 -1.96
CA LYS A 466 -54.40 -20.08 -0.65
C LYS A 466 -54.80 -18.61 -0.77
N LYS A 467 -55.76 -18.19 0.05
CA LYS A 467 -56.29 -16.82 0.11
C LYS A 467 -56.18 -16.32 1.56
N PHE A 468 -55.65 -15.13 1.78
CA PHE A 468 -55.55 -14.52 3.11
C PHE A 468 -55.98 -13.05 3.05
N THR A 469 -56.66 -12.59 4.10
CA THR A 469 -57.05 -11.19 4.30
C THR A 469 -56.42 -10.67 5.58
N LEU A 470 -55.79 -9.49 5.49
CA LEU A 470 -55.27 -8.77 6.66
C LEU A 470 -56.33 -7.82 7.21
N VAL A 471 -56.89 -8.13 8.38
CA VAL A 471 -57.94 -7.33 9.02
C VAL A 471 -57.32 -6.48 10.14
N ARG A 472 -57.41 -5.16 10.00
CA ARG A 472 -56.91 -4.20 10.99
C ARG A 472 -57.94 -3.94 12.09
N ASP A 473 -57.62 -4.31 13.32
CA ASP A 473 -58.39 -3.99 14.52
C ASP A 473 -57.94 -2.62 15.06
N LYS A 474 -58.67 -1.56 14.69
CA LYS A 474 -58.34 -0.18 15.02
C LYS A 474 -58.37 0.11 16.54
N GLU A 475 -59.20 -0.60 17.29
CA GLU A 475 -59.34 -0.39 18.73
C GLU A 475 -58.14 -0.98 19.48
N ASN A 476 -57.77 -2.22 19.17
CA ASN A 476 -56.66 -2.90 19.84
C ASN A 476 -55.29 -2.67 19.18
N GLN A 477 -55.23 -1.81 18.16
CA GLN A 477 -54.01 -1.49 17.41
C GLN A 477 -53.25 -2.72 16.84
N LEU A 478 -53.97 -3.81 16.53
CA LEU A 478 -53.41 -5.06 15.98
C LEU A 478 -53.94 -5.39 14.58
N THR A 479 -53.26 -6.30 13.87
CA THR A 479 -53.68 -6.84 12.57
C THR A 479 -53.80 -8.35 12.68
N LYS A 480 -54.94 -8.91 12.29
CA LYS A 480 -55.18 -10.36 12.26
C LYS A 480 -55.19 -10.87 10.83
N VAL A 481 -54.57 -12.02 10.61
CA VAL A 481 -54.63 -12.73 9.33
C VAL A 481 -55.84 -13.67 9.36
N VAL A 482 -56.75 -13.53 8.41
CA VAL A 482 -57.94 -14.36 8.27
C VAL A 482 -57.84 -15.13 6.95
N GLU A 483 -58.23 -16.40 6.96
CA GLU A 483 -58.28 -17.21 5.75
C GLU A 483 -59.46 -16.80 4.85
N GLY A 484 -59.21 -16.70 3.54
CA GLY A 484 -60.14 -16.15 2.55
C GLY A 484 -59.66 -14.82 1.97
N TYR A 485 -60.18 -14.47 0.79
CA TYR A 485 -59.82 -13.22 0.07
C TYR A 485 -60.74 -12.05 0.44
N PHE A 486 -61.93 -12.38 0.97
CA PHE A 486 -62.83 -11.43 1.61
C PHE A 486 -63.36 -12.08 2.89
N PRO A 487 -63.48 -11.34 4.00
CA PRO A 487 -64.14 -11.86 5.19
C PRO A 487 -65.61 -12.17 4.82
N ASN A 488 -66.08 -13.33 5.25
CA ASN A 488 -67.50 -13.71 5.14
C ASN A 488 -68.38 -12.88 6.08
#